data_AF-A0A1Q6QXL2-F1
#
_entry.id   AF-A0A1Q6QXL2-F1
#
_cell.length_a   1.000
_cell.length_b   1.000
_cell.length_c   1.000
_cell.angle_alpha   90.00
_cell.angle_beta   90.00
_cell.angle_gamma   90.00
#
_symmetry.space_group_name_H-M   'P 1'
#
loop_
_entity.id
_entity.type
_entity.pdbx_description
1 polymer ?
#
loop_
_entity_poly.entity_id
_entity_poly.type
_entity_poly.pdbx_seq_one_letter_code
_entity_poly.pdbx_strand_id
1 'polypeptide(L)'
;MIDFLKNVGISNDVLVEMIKNNDETAIFDLSCNPKDSVEIIKYMRNIGVTNIDELLIYRIDIFFLTFEQFIKRLSKFNIPALVNHINDDYANIDIINE
;
A
#
# COMPACT_ATOMS: atom_id res chain seq x y z
N MET A 1 -16.01 0.40 -5.90
CA MET A 1 -15.39 1.47 -5.06
C MET A 1 -13.88 1.47 -5.22
N ILE A 2 -13.23 0.33 -5.01
CA ILE A 2 -11.77 0.18 -5.15
C ILE A 2 -11.33 -0.43 -6.50
N ASP A 3 -12.23 -0.49 -7.49
CA ASP A 3 -11.96 -1.10 -8.81
C ASP A 3 -10.83 -0.43 -9.58
N PHE A 4 -10.47 0.81 -9.24
CA PHE A 4 -9.33 1.51 -9.83
C PHE A 4 -8.00 0.76 -9.61
N LEU A 5 -7.90 -0.09 -8.59
CA LEU A 5 -6.73 -0.93 -8.32
C LEU A 5 -6.49 -1.99 -9.40
N LYS A 6 -7.53 -2.37 -10.16
CA LYS A 6 -7.39 -3.26 -11.33
C LYS A 6 -6.51 -2.64 -12.41
N ASN A 7 -6.49 -1.30 -12.51
CA ASN A 7 -5.66 -0.58 -13.47
C ASN A 7 -4.15 -0.69 -13.15
N VAL A 8 -3.82 -1.11 -11.93
CA VAL A 8 -2.46 -1.47 -11.52
C VAL A 8 -2.32 -2.96 -11.27
N GLY A 9 -3.17 -3.79 -11.86
CA GLY A 9 -3.00 -5.25 -11.87
C GLY A 9 -3.31 -5.95 -10.56
N ILE A 10 -4.05 -5.32 -9.64
CA ILE A 10 -4.59 -6.01 -8.45
C ILE A 10 -5.76 -6.90 -8.89
N SER A 11 -5.72 -8.16 -8.48
CA SER A 11 -6.70 -9.18 -8.87
C SER A 11 -8.04 -8.99 -8.14
N ASN A 12 -9.13 -9.52 -8.70
CA ASN A 12 -10.43 -9.51 -8.03
C ASN A 12 -10.40 -10.22 -6.67
N ASP A 13 -9.62 -11.30 -6.54
CA ASP A 13 -9.53 -12.07 -5.30
C ASP A 13 -8.94 -11.23 -4.17
N VAL A 14 -7.90 -10.43 -4.47
CA VAL A 14 -7.31 -9.48 -3.52
C VAL A 14 -8.33 -8.42 -3.13
N LEU A 15 -9.08 -7.85 -4.08
CA LEU A 15 -10.10 -6.84 -3.77
C LEU A 15 -11.22 -7.41 -2.87
N VAL A 16 -11.63 -8.66 -3.11
CA VAL A 16 -12.59 -9.35 -2.25
C VAL A 16 -12.03 -9.52 -0.85
N GLU A 17 -10.75 -9.88 -0.72
CA GLU A 17 -10.13 -10.07 0.59
C GLU A 17 -9.93 -8.75 1.34
N MET A 18 -9.60 -7.66 0.64
CA MET A 18 -9.56 -6.31 1.22
C MET A 18 -10.90 -5.93 1.87
N ILE A 19 -12.02 -6.17 1.17
CA ILE A 19 -13.38 -5.85 1.66
C ILE A 19 -13.77 -6.71 2.86
N LYS A 20 -13.29 -7.97 2.94
CA LYS A 20 -13.56 -8.83 4.11
C LYS A 20 -12.71 -8.45 5.32
N ASN A 21 -11.45 -8.06 5.10
CA ASN A 21 -10.49 -7.85 6.17
C ASN A 21 -10.51 -6.43 6.75
N ASN A 22 -11.12 -5.47 6.05
CA ASN A 22 -11.19 -4.07 6.48
C ASN A 22 -12.65 -3.62 6.62
N ASP A 23 -12.88 -2.67 7.51
CA ASP A 23 -14.20 -2.06 7.65
C ASP A 23 -14.55 -1.16 6.45
N GLU A 24 -15.83 -0.82 6.35
CA GLU A 24 -16.34 0.02 5.26
C GLU A 24 -15.71 1.42 5.22
N THR A 25 -15.29 1.95 6.38
CA THR A 25 -14.67 3.28 6.47
C THR A 25 -13.27 3.25 5.84
N ALA A 26 -12.45 2.25 6.16
CA ALA A 26 -11.14 2.07 5.56
C ALA A 26 -11.21 1.89 4.03
N ILE A 27 -12.19 1.13 3.54
CA ILE A 27 -12.40 0.93 2.09
C ILE A 27 -12.88 2.24 1.44
N PHE A 28 -13.72 3.01 2.11
CA PHE A 28 -14.17 4.31 1.65
C PHE A 28 -13.00 5.31 1.58
N ASP A 29 -12.18 5.41 2.63
CA ASP A 29 -11.02 6.29 2.69
C ASP A 29 -10.03 6.00 1.57
N LEU A 30 -9.75 4.72 1.28
CA LEU A 30 -8.96 4.32 0.12
C LEU A 30 -9.57 4.84 -1.19
N SER A 31 -10.89 4.70 -1.34
CA SER A 31 -11.61 5.12 -2.54
C SER A 31 -11.65 6.63 -2.74
N CYS A 32 -11.43 7.41 -1.67
CA CYS A 32 -11.28 8.86 -1.74
C CYS A 32 -9.92 9.32 -2.26
N ASN A 33 -8.91 8.44 -2.29
CA ASN A 33 -7.56 8.80 -2.75
C ASN A 33 -6.99 7.90 -3.88
N PRO A 34 -7.73 7.65 -4.97
CA PRO A 34 -7.34 6.65 -5.96
C PRO A 34 -6.05 6.99 -6.70
N LYS A 35 -5.75 8.29 -6.86
CA LYS A 35 -4.55 8.74 -7.58
C LYS A 35 -3.29 8.44 -6.77
N ASP A 36 -3.23 8.89 -5.51
CA ASP A 36 -2.04 8.69 -4.68
C ASP A 36 -1.85 7.21 -4.38
N SER A 37 -2.90 6.45 -4.08
CA SER A 37 -2.77 5.01 -3.81
C SER A 37 -2.16 4.27 -5.02
N VAL A 38 -2.56 4.64 -6.24
CA VAL A 38 -1.97 4.09 -7.49
C VAL A 38 -0.51 4.49 -7.65
N GLU A 39 -0.14 5.73 -7.34
CA GLU A 39 1.25 6.19 -7.39
C GLU A 39 2.13 5.49 -6.36
N ILE A 40 1.63 5.30 -5.13
CA ILE A 40 2.28 4.55 -4.06
C ILE A 40 2.54 3.11 -4.52
N ILE A 41 1.52 2.39 -5.02
CA ILE A 41 1.66 1.00 -5.50
C ILE A 41 2.73 0.90 -6.59
N LYS A 42 2.68 1.80 -7.59
CA LYS A 42 3.67 1.81 -8.69
C LYS A 42 5.07 2.06 -8.16
N TYR A 43 5.22 3.00 -7.23
CA TYR A 43 6.51 3.32 -6.64
C TYR A 43 7.07 2.15 -5.83
N MET A 44 6.26 1.55 -4.95
CA MET A 44 6.65 0.40 -4.14
C MET A 44 7.15 -0.76 -5.01
N ARG A 45 6.44 -1.08 -6.10
CA ARG A 45 6.91 -2.09 -7.06
C ARG A 45 8.20 -1.69 -7.76
N ASN A 46 8.33 -0.41 -8.15
CA ASN A 46 9.53 0.09 -8.81
C ASN A 46 10.79 0.00 -7.92
N ILE A 47 10.64 0.16 -6.60
CA ILE A 47 11.74 -0.02 -5.64
C ILE A 47 11.95 -1.48 -5.21
N GLY A 48 11.10 -2.41 -5.67
CA GLY A 48 11.27 -3.85 -5.44
C GLY A 48 10.42 -4.45 -4.33
N VAL A 49 9.40 -3.75 -3.82
CA VAL A 49 8.44 -4.35 -2.89
C VAL A 49 7.54 -5.34 -3.63
N THR A 50 7.49 -6.58 -3.15
CA THR A 50 6.73 -7.68 -3.77
C THR A 50 5.41 -7.96 -3.07
N ASN A 51 5.30 -7.69 -1.77
CA ASN A 51 4.16 -8.07 -0.92
C ASN A 51 3.02 -7.03 -0.96
N ILE A 52 2.71 -6.50 -2.15
CA ILE A 52 1.74 -5.41 -2.33
C ILE A 52 0.32 -5.86 -1.95
N ASP A 53 -0.03 -7.11 -2.26
CA ASP A 53 -1.36 -7.64 -2.00
C ASP A 53 -1.60 -7.76 -0.48
N GLU A 54 -0.61 -8.26 0.26
CA GLU A 54 -0.64 -8.32 1.72
C GLU A 54 -0.75 -6.93 2.34
N LEU A 55 0.00 -5.95 1.81
CA LEU A 55 -0.08 -4.57 2.28
C LEU A 55 -1.48 -3.98 2.06
N LEU A 56 -2.10 -4.22 0.91
CA LEU A 56 -3.47 -3.75 0.63
C LEU A 56 -4.52 -4.40 1.53
N ILE A 57 -4.34 -5.68 1.87
CA ILE A 57 -5.30 -6.44 2.69
C ILE A 57 -5.13 -6.11 4.17
N TYR A 58 -3.91 -6.12 4.69
CA TYR A 58 -3.63 -6.07 6.12
C TYR A 58 -3.16 -4.71 6.62
N ARG A 59 -2.66 -3.84 5.73
CA ARG A 59 -2.06 -2.52 6.04
C ARG A 59 -2.56 -1.43 5.09
N ILE A 60 -3.86 -1.45 4.84
CA ILE A 60 -4.55 -0.53 3.91
C ILE A 60 -4.32 0.95 4.27
N ASP A 61 -4.05 1.23 5.55
CA ASP A 61 -3.78 2.55 6.12
C ASP A 61 -2.63 3.29 5.43
N ILE A 62 -1.63 2.56 4.94
CA ILE A 62 -0.50 3.13 4.20
C ILE A 62 -0.96 3.84 2.92
N PHE A 63 -2.02 3.35 2.29
CA PHE A 63 -2.54 3.86 1.01
C PHE A 63 -3.52 5.02 1.18
N PHE A 64 -3.78 5.46 2.42
CA PHE A 64 -4.54 6.68 2.71
C PHE A 64 -3.65 7.93 2.63
N LEU A 65 -2.33 7.76 2.71
CA LEU A 65 -1.36 8.83 2.61
C LEU A 65 -1.38 9.46 1.21
N THR A 66 -1.05 10.74 1.15
CA THR A 66 -0.68 11.32 -0.14
C THR A 66 0.65 10.76 -0.60
N PHE A 67 0.90 10.73 -1.92
CA PHE A 67 2.17 10.23 -2.43
C PHE A 67 3.36 11.03 -1.88
N GLU A 68 3.21 12.35 -1.72
CA GLU A 68 4.23 13.21 -1.10
C GLU A 68 4.53 12.80 0.36
N GLN A 69 3.50 12.55 1.17
CA GLN A 69 3.67 12.10 2.56
C GLN A 69 4.39 10.77 2.64
N PHE A 70 4.03 9.83 1.76
CA PHE A 70 4.67 8.52 1.66
C PHE A 70 6.16 8.66 1.34
N ILE A 71 6.52 9.40 0.28
CA ILE A 71 7.93 9.62 -0.11
C ILE A 71 8.72 10.31 1.01
N LYS A 72 8.13 11.31 1.66
CA LYS A 72 8.76 12.00 2.80
C LYS A 72 9.08 11.03 3.94
N ARG A 73 8.17 10.11 4.28
CA ARG A 73 8.41 9.08 5.30
C ARG A 73 9.54 8.14 4.88
N LEU A 74 9.53 7.64 3.64
CA LEU A 74 10.55 6.72 3.13
C LEU A 74 11.95 7.35 3.06
N SER A 75 12.04 8.66 2.79
CA SER A 75 13.33 9.36 2.67
C SER A 75 14.23 9.31 3.91
N LYS A 76 13.68 8.96 5.07
CA LYS A 76 14.44 8.77 6.31
C LYS A 76 15.25 7.47 6.33
N PHE A 77 14.97 6.54 5.42
CA PHE A 77 15.47 5.17 5.46
C PHE A 77 16.40 4.84 4.29
N ASN A 78 17.25 3.84 4.49
CA ASN A 78 17.96 3.19 3.40
C ASN A 78 16.96 2.33 2.60
N ILE A 79 16.59 2.77 1.39
CA ILE A 79 15.53 2.14 0.59
C ILE A 79 15.80 0.64 0.33
N PRO A 80 16.99 0.20 -0.15
CA PRO A 80 17.25 -1.23 -0.33
C PRO A 80 17.07 -2.07 0.95
N ALA A 81 17.55 -1.58 2.09
CA ALA A 81 17.39 -2.30 3.37
C ALA A 81 15.92 -2.36 3.81
N LEU A 82 15.19 -1.25 3.67
CA LEU A 82 13.77 -1.18 3.98
C LEU A 82 12.94 -2.14 3.12
N VAL A 83 13.21 -2.19 1.82
CA VAL A 83 12.51 -3.09 0.88
C VAL A 83 12.71 -4.55 1.26
N ASN A 84 13.95 -4.97 1.57
CA ASN A 84 14.20 -6.33 2.04
C ASN A 84 13.41 -6.63 3.32
N HIS A 85 13.38 -5.68 4.26
CA HIS A 85 12.67 -5.85 5.51
C HIS A 85 11.14 -6.00 5.32
N ILE A 86 10.53 -5.19 4.44
CA ILE A 86 9.10 -5.28 4.11
C ILE A 86 8.78 -6.58 3.35
N ASN A 87 9.67 -7.02 2.46
CA ASN A 87 9.47 -8.26 1.71
C ASN A 87 9.59 -9.51 2.59
N ASP A 88 10.40 -9.46 3.66
CA ASP A 88 10.48 -10.54 4.65
C ASP A 88 9.20 -10.63 5.50
N ASP A 89 8.64 -9.49 5.91
CA ASP A 89 7.35 -9.39 6.62
C ASP A 89 6.68 -8.05 6.31
N TYR A 90 5.46 -8.09 5.75
CA TYR A 90 4.71 -6.91 5.36
C TYR A 90 4.45 -5.95 6.53
N ALA A 91 4.37 -6.46 7.77
CA ALA A 91 4.13 -5.65 8.96
C ALA A 91 5.28 -4.64 9.21
N ASN A 92 6.48 -4.94 8.72
CA ASN A 92 7.63 -4.05 8.89
C ASN A 92 7.46 -2.68 8.20
N ILE A 93 6.45 -2.50 7.34
CA ILE A 93 6.08 -1.18 6.80
C ILE A 93 5.68 -0.20 7.92
N ASP A 94 5.22 -0.67 9.08
CA ASP A 94 4.88 0.17 10.25
C ASP A 94 6.00 1.15 10.61
N ILE A 95 7.26 0.77 10.39
CA ILE A 95 8.42 1.60 10.72
C ILE A 95 8.40 2.98 10.05
N ILE A 96 7.72 3.12 8.90
CA ILE A 96 7.66 4.41 8.19
C ILE A 96 6.68 5.39 8.85
N ASN A 97 5.85 4.92 9.79
CA ASN A 97 4.88 5.73 10.53
C ASN A 97 5.47 6.34 11.82
N GLU A 98 6.69 5.94 12.21
CA GLU A 98 7.47 6.50 13.32
C GLU A 98 8.25 7.79 12.93
#